data_AF-A0A7Y3PY68-F1
#
_entry.id   AF-A0A7Y3PY68-F1
#
_cell.length_a   1.000
_cell.length_b   1.000
_cell.length_c   1.000
_cell.angle_alpha   90.00
_cell.angle_beta   90.00
_cell.angle_gamma   90.00
#
_symmetry.space_group_name_H-M   'P 1'
#
loop_
_entity.id
_entity.type
_entity.pdbx_description
1 polymer ?
#
loop_
_entity_poly.entity_id
_entity_poly.type
_entity_poly.pdbx_seq_one_letter_code
_entity_poly.pdbx_strand_id
1 'polypeptide(L)'
;MSMTVNTNVSALMTQRHLNNATERLNQSLERLSSGFRINRAKDDAAGLQITNRLATQMRGLDVAVRNANDGISIMQTAEGAMQETTSLLQRMRDLSLQSANGSNSHAERQALQEEMTALDDEINRIAETTSFAGRRLLNGSFGQSSFQIGAASGEAVSLSLKNMRSDTLDMGGFSYLSARSVNAQWVVSQARRDLTIDYLDASGNNQQITVQAKAGDNIEQLATYINGQTESLSASVNEQGQLQLYMPGQETAGTLSFSGGLADELQLGLDGYDSVHDLDITSVGGAQKAVSVLDTALQYVDSHRAELGALQNRFSHAINNLENTHENLADSHRRIKDTDYAKETTQMLKQQILQQVSASILAQAKKQPNLALTLLNG
;
A
#
# COMPACT_ATOMS: atom_id res chain seq x y z
N MET A 1 -37.29 61.77 -45.01
CA MET A 1 -37.54 61.05 -43.74
C MET A 1 -38.92 61.46 -43.26
N SER A 2 -39.91 60.56 -43.31
CA SER A 2 -41.25 60.83 -42.78
C SER A 2 -41.20 60.92 -41.26
N MET A 3 -41.40 62.11 -40.70
CA MET A 3 -41.52 62.32 -39.25
C MET A 3 -42.91 61.89 -38.80
N THR A 4 -43.00 60.80 -38.05
CA THR A 4 -44.23 60.31 -37.42
C THR A 4 -44.29 60.80 -35.97
N VAL A 5 -45.32 61.59 -35.65
CA VAL A 5 -45.44 62.28 -34.34
C VAL A 5 -45.97 61.35 -33.24
N ASN A 6 -46.78 60.34 -33.61
CA ASN A 6 -47.37 59.39 -32.64
C ASN A 6 -46.44 58.25 -32.21
N THR A 7 -45.40 57.95 -32.98
CA THR A 7 -44.49 56.83 -32.68
C THR A 7 -43.06 57.30 -32.83
N ASN A 8 -42.44 57.69 -31.71
CA ASN A 8 -41.06 58.13 -31.71
C ASN A 8 -40.11 56.91 -31.76
N VAL A 9 -39.85 56.45 -32.97
CA VAL A 9 -38.99 55.28 -33.24
C VAL A 9 -37.57 55.51 -32.69
N SER A 10 -37.05 56.74 -32.75
CA SER A 10 -35.75 57.11 -32.20
C SER A 10 -35.69 56.93 -30.68
N ALA A 11 -36.72 57.39 -29.94
CA ALA A 11 -36.80 57.19 -28.50
C ALA A 11 -36.98 55.70 -28.11
N LEU A 12 -37.77 54.93 -28.87
CA LEU A 12 -37.95 53.50 -28.66
C LEU A 12 -36.66 52.69 -28.92
N MET A 13 -35.88 53.09 -29.93
CA MET A 13 -34.56 52.51 -30.19
C MET A 13 -33.59 52.83 -29.05
N THR A 14 -33.50 54.09 -28.62
CA THR A 14 -32.61 54.49 -27.52
C THR A 14 -33.01 53.84 -26.19
N GLN A 15 -34.31 53.66 -25.92
CA GLN A 15 -34.80 52.94 -24.74
C GLN A 15 -34.39 51.46 -24.76
N ARG A 16 -34.48 50.79 -25.93
CA ARG A 16 -33.96 49.42 -26.08
C ARG A 16 -32.46 49.34 -25.83
N HIS A 17 -31.68 50.30 -26.33
CA HIS A 17 -30.24 50.36 -26.06
C HIS A 17 -29.92 50.62 -24.58
N LEU A 18 -30.68 51.48 -23.91
CA LEU A 18 -30.56 51.72 -22.47
C LEU A 18 -30.83 50.45 -21.66
N ASN A 19 -31.95 49.76 -21.93
CA ASN A 19 -32.30 48.52 -21.25
C ASN A 19 -31.23 47.43 -21.45
N ASN A 20 -30.75 47.26 -22.69
CA ASN A 20 -29.66 46.33 -23.00
C ASN A 20 -28.35 46.68 -22.27
N ALA A 21 -28.01 47.96 -22.14
CA ALA A 21 -26.83 48.41 -21.40
C ALA A 21 -26.96 48.15 -19.90
N THR A 22 -28.16 48.39 -19.33
CA THR A 22 -28.46 48.11 -17.92
C THR A 22 -28.41 46.61 -17.61
N GLU A 23 -28.96 45.76 -18.47
CA GLU A 23 -28.88 44.30 -18.32
C GLU A 23 -27.43 43.79 -18.35
N ARG A 24 -26.62 44.28 -19.30
CA ARG A 24 -25.21 43.90 -19.40
C ARG A 24 -24.38 44.43 -18.23
N LEU A 25 -24.67 45.63 -17.73
CA LEU A 25 -24.04 46.18 -16.53
C LEU A 25 -24.33 45.29 -15.31
N ASN A 26 -25.58 44.90 -15.11
CA ASN A 26 -25.97 43.99 -14.02
C ASN A 26 -25.27 42.63 -14.13
N GLN A 27 -25.12 42.10 -15.35
CA GLN A 27 -24.37 40.86 -15.58
C GLN A 27 -22.89 41.01 -15.23
N SER A 28 -22.24 42.11 -15.64
CA SER A 28 -20.84 42.37 -15.25
C SER A 28 -20.68 42.52 -13.74
N LEU A 29 -21.64 43.16 -13.06
CA LEU A 29 -21.65 43.26 -11.60
C LEU A 29 -21.80 41.88 -10.94
N GLU A 30 -22.68 41.01 -11.44
CA GLU A 30 -22.84 39.63 -10.94
C GLU A 30 -21.55 38.81 -11.13
N ARG A 31 -20.87 38.96 -12.27
CA ARG A 31 -19.60 38.26 -12.56
C ARG A 31 -18.42 38.76 -11.74
N LEU A 32 -18.34 40.07 -11.48
CA LEU A 32 -17.30 40.66 -10.65
C LEU A 32 -17.51 40.34 -9.16
N SER A 33 -18.76 40.30 -8.70
CA SER A 33 -19.09 39.98 -7.30
C SER A 33 -18.92 38.50 -6.97
N SER A 34 -19.32 37.61 -7.88
CA SER A 34 -19.15 36.16 -7.72
C SER A 34 -17.74 35.67 -8.04
N GLY A 35 -16.99 36.43 -8.83
CA GLY A 35 -15.71 35.98 -9.41
C GLY A 35 -15.87 34.93 -10.52
N PHE A 36 -17.10 34.54 -10.89
CA PHE A 36 -17.37 33.55 -11.91
C PHE A 36 -18.04 34.15 -13.13
N ARG A 37 -17.57 33.78 -14.31
CA ARG A 37 -18.14 34.13 -15.61
C ARG A 37 -19.45 33.38 -15.85
N ILE A 38 -19.53 32.14 -15.36
CA ILE A 38 -20.68 31.24 -15.49
C ILE A 38 -21.32 31.08 -14.10
N ASN A 39 -22.44 31.78 -13.87
CA ASN A 39 -23.15 31.72 -12.59
C ASN A 39 -24.42 30.87 -12.69
N ARG A 40 -25.07 30.83 -13.86
CA ARG A 40 -26.33 30.12 -14.08
C ARG A 40 -26.31 29.39 -15.42
N ALA A 41 -27.22 28.43 -15.59
CA ALA A 41 -27.34 27.66 -16.83
C ALA A 41 -27.63 28.51 -18.07
N LYS A 42 -28.23 29.70 -17.89
CA LYS A 42 -28.46 30.66 -18.98
C LYS A 42 -27.18 31.28 -19.55
N ASP A 43 -26.09 31.31 -18.77
CA ASP A 43 -24.84 31.97 -19.19
C ASP A 43 -24.06 31.06 -20.15
N ASP A 44 -23.94 29.77 -19.81
CA ASP A 44 -23.38 28.72 -20.64
C ASP A 44 -23.74 27.34 -20.05
N ALA A 45 -24.72 26.65 -20.65
CA ALA A 45 -25.18 25.35 -20.18
C ALA A 45 -24.10 24.26 -20.31
N ALA A 46 -23.32 24.28 -21.40
CA ALA A 46 -22.27 23.30 -21.64
C ALA A 46 -21.06 23.55 -20.72
N GLY A 47 -20.66 24.81 -20.57
CA GLY A 47 -19.61 25.22 -19.63
C GLY A 47 -19.97 24.90 -18.18
N LEU A 48 -21.23 25.09 -17.78
CA LEU A 48 -21.72 24.71 -16.45
C LEU A 48 -21.68 23.18 -16.24
N GLN A 49 -22.07 22.39 -17.24
CA GLN A 49 -22.00 20.93 -17.15
C GLN A 49 -20.56 20.44 -17.01
N ILE A 50 -19.63 20.98 -17.81
CA ILE A 50 -18.21 20.61 -17.75
C ILE A 50 -17.63 20.99 -16.39
N THR A 51 -17.89 22.21 -15.91
CA THR A 51 -17.37 22.67 -14.61
C THR A 51 -17.92 21.86 -13.44
N ASN A 52 -19.20 21.47 -13.47
CA ASN A 52 -19.77 20.56 -12.47
C ASN A 52 -19.10 19.18 -12.47
N ARG A 53 -18.78 18.64 -13.66
CA ARG A 53 -18.04 17.38 -13.79
C ARG A 53 -16.61 17.51 -13.25
N LEU A 54 -15.89 18.57 -13.63
CA LEU A 54 -14.54 18.85 -13.13
C LEU A 54 -14.52 19.01 -11.61
N ALA A 55 -15.49 19.75 -11.04
CA ALA A 55 -15.62 19.92 -9.60
C ALA A 55 -15.94 18.61 -8.86
N THR A 56 -16.68 17.70 -9.49
CA THR A 56 -16.93 16.37 -8.93
C THR A 56 -15.69 15.48 -8.99
N GLN A 57 -14.93 15.54 -10.09
CA GLN A 57 -13.66 14.83 -10.20
C GLN A 57 -12.63 15.33 -9.18
N MET A 58 -12.47 16.65 -9.04
CA MET A 58 -11.56 17.25 -8.03
C MET A 58 -11.90 16.76 -6.62
N ARG A 59 -13.17 16.84 -6.21
CA ARG A 59 -13.61 16.30 -4.90
C ARG A 59 -13.37 14.79 -4.76
N GLY A 60 -13.49 14.04 -5.85
CA GLY A 60 -13.16 12.62 -5.88
C GLY A 60 -11.67 12.38 -5.65
N LEU A 61 -10.80 13.17 -6.27
CA LEU A 61 -9.35 13.13 -6.07
C LEU A 61 -8.97 13.52 -4.62
N ASP A 62 -9.62 14.51 -4.02
CA ASP A 62 -9.39 14.89 -2.61
C ASP A 62 -9.70 13.73 -1.64
N VAL A 63 -10.76 12.97 -1.91
CA VAL A 63 -11.10 11.76 -1.14
C VAL A 63 -10.08 10.66 -1.41
N ALA A 64 -9.67 10.46 -2.67
CA ALA A 64 -8.69 9.47 -3.04
C ALA A 64 -7.32 9.70 -2.38
N VAL A 65 -6.85 10.95 -2.32
CA VAL A 65 -5.61 11.32 -1.61
C VAL A 65 -5.72 11.01 -0.12
N ARG A 66 -6.86 11.32 0.52
CA ARG A 66 -7.08 10.96 1.93
C ARG A 66 -7.09 9.45 2.15
N ASN A 67 -7.82 8.70 1.34
CA ASN A 67 -7.84 7.24 1.41
C ASN A 67 -6.44 6.63 1.20
N ALA A 68 -5.63 7.22 0.31
CA ALA A 68 -4.26 6.78 0.09
C ALA A 68 -3.39 7.02 1.34
N ASN A 69 -3.52 8.19 1.98
CA ASN A 69 -2.84 8.49 3.24
C ASN A 69 -3.29 7.58 4.38
N ASP A 70 -4.58 7.20 4.45
CA ASP A 70 -5.08 6.22 5.42
C ASP A 70 -4.43 4.84 5.18
N GLY A 71 -4.30 4.43 3.92
CA GLY A 71 -3.58 3.20 3.54
C GLY A 71 -2.11 3.24 3.98
N ILE A 72 -1.41 4.35 3.75
CA ILE A 72 -0.03 4.55 4.23
C ILE A 72 0.03 4.45 5.76
N SER A 73 -0.90 5.10 6.47
CA SER A 73 -0.94 5.09 7.95
C SER A 73 -1.12 3.67 8.50
N ILE A 74 -1.95 2.85 7.86
CA ILE A 74 -2.14 1.43 8.21
C ILE A 74 -0.83 0.65 7.98
N MET A 75 -0.20 0.83 6.82
CA MET A 75 1.05 0.15 6.49
C MET A 75 2.18 0.53 7.46
N GLN A 76 2.30 1.80 7.84
CA GLN A 76 3.30 2.26 8.81
C GLN A 76 3.04 1.71 10.21
N THR A 77 1.77 1.61 10.62
CA THR A 77 1.40 1.00 11.91
C THR A 77 1.78 -0.49 11.93
N ALA A 78 1.48 -1.20 10.84
CA ALA A 78 1.86 -2.60 10.69
C ALA A 78 3.39 -2.78 10.65
N GLU A 79 4.11 -1.94 9.90
CA GLU A 79 5.56 -1.98 9.80
C GLU A 79 6.25 -1.74 11.14
N GLY A 80 5.79 -0.77 11.94
CA GLY A 80 6.32 -0.52 13.28
C GLY A 80 6.17 -1.73 14.20
N ALA A 81 5.01 -2.40 14.18
CA ALA A 81 4.80 -3.61 14.96
C ALA A 81 5.65 -4.80 14.45
N MET A 82 5.84 -4.91 13.14
CA MET A 82 6.74 -5.91 12.56
C MET A 82 8.21 -5.65 12.91
N GLN A 83 8.63 -4.40 13.04
CA GLN A 83 9.98 -4.07 13.51
C GLN A 83 10.23 -4.58 14.94
N GLU A 84 9.27 -4.41 15.84
CA GLU A 84 9.36 -4.99 17.19
C GLU A 84 9.39 -6.53 17.13
N THR A 85 8.56 -7.14 16.29
CA THR A 85 8.57 -8.60 16.07
C THR A 85 9.94 -9.08 15.60
N THR A 86 10.58 -8.39 14.65
CA THR A 86 11.95 -8.68 14.19
C THR A 86 12.95 -8.60 15.34
N SER A 87 12.88 -7.58 16.20
CA SER A 87 13.77 -7.46 17.36
C SER A 87 13.59 -8.59 18.38
N LEU A 88 12.35 -9.03 18.61
CA LEU A 88 12.07 -10.18 19.48
C LEU A 88 12.61 -11.48 18.88
N LEU A 89 12.40 -11.73 17.59
CA LEU A 89 12.94 -12.90 16.90
C LEU A 89 14.47 -12.92 16.89
N GLN A 90 15.12 -11.76 16.73
CA GLN A 90 16.58 -11.64 16.86
C GLN A 90 17.04 -11.99 18.28
N ARG A 91 16.32 -11.54 19.31
CA ARG A 91 16.63 -11.90 20.71
C ARG A 91 16.44 -13.41 20.94
N MET A 92 15.37 -14.00 20.41
CA MET A 92 15.13 -15.44 20.44
C MET A 92 16.28 -16.22 19.78
N ARG A 93 16.82 -15.69 18.68
CA ARG A 93 17.95 -16.28 17.98
C ARG A 93 19.23 -16.23 18.82
N ASP A 94 19.48 -15.12 19.49
CA ASP A 94 20.62 -14.99 20.42
C ASP A 94 20.52 -16.01 21.57
N LEU A 95 19.32 -16.20 22.15
CA LEU A 95 19.08 -17.21 23.19
C LEU A 95 19.32 -18.64 22.68
N SER A 96 18.90 -18.92 21.44
CA SER A 96 19.14 -20.22 20.80
C SER A 96 20.63 -20.48 20.61
N LEU A 97 21.38 -19.50 20.10
CA LEU A 97 22.84 -19.60 19.98
C LEU A 97 23.53 -19.71 21.34
N GLN A 98 23.05 -18.99 22.34
CA GLN A 98 23.56 -19.10 23.70
C GLN A 98 23.31 -20.50 24.25
N SER A 99 22.11 -21.05 24.12
CA SER A 99 21.75 -22.38 24.63
C SER A 99 22.51 -23.52 23.93
N ALA A 100 22.80 -23.35 22.64
CA ALA A 100 23.59 -24.29 21.85
C ALA A 100 25.05 -24.44 22.36
N ASN A 101 25.53 -23.53 23.22
CA ASN A 101 26.85 -23.69 23.83
C ASN A 101 26.87 -24.88 24.82
N GLY A 102 27.82 -25.79 24.60
CA GLY A 102 27.99 -27.00 25.40
C GLY A 102 28.40 -26.76 26.86
N SER A 103 28.85 -25.55 27.21
CA SER A 103 29.19 -25.20 28.60
C SER A 103 27.97 -24.93 29.49
N ASN A 104 26.78 -24.70 28.92
CA ASN A 104 25.58 -24.48 29.70
C ASN A 104 25.07 -25.78 30.32
N SER A 105 24.67 -25.70 31.58
CA SER A 105 23.93 -26.73 32.29
C SER A 105 22.47 -26.77 31.84
N HIS A 106 21.79 -27.89 32.13
CA HIS A 106 20.35 -28.02 31.86
C HIS A 106 19.51 -26.96 32.57
N ALA A 107 19.87 -26.59 33.81
CA ALA A 107 19.16 -25.56 34.56
C ALA A 107 19.29 -24.17 33.90
N GLU A 108 20.45 -23.84 33.34
CA GLU A 108 20.65 -22.61 32.59
C GLU A 108 19.85 -22.61 31.29
N ARG A 109 19.82 -23.73 30.55
CA ARG A 109 18.98 -23.84 29.34
C ARG A 109 17.50 -23.72 29.65
N GLN A 110 17.04 -24.25 30.78
CA GLN A 110 15.66 -24.07 31.23
C GLN A 110 15.34 -22.59 31.52
N ALA A 111 16.25 -21.85 32.14
CA ALA A 111 16.06 -20.41 32.33
C ALA A 111 16.03 -19.62 31.00
N LEU A 112 16.84 -20.01 30.02
CA LEU A 112 16.79 -19.43 28.67
C LEU A 112 15.45 -19.75 27.98
N GLN A 113 14.90 -20.96 28.17
CA GLN A 113 13.59 -21.35 27.65
C GLN A 113 12.45 -20.51 28.25
N GLU A 114 12.53 -20.12 29.52
CA GLU A 114 11.56 -19.21 30.14
C GLU A 114 11.57 -17.84 29.46
N GLU A 115 12.75 -17.29 29.14
CA GLU A 115 12.87 -16.05 28.36
C GLU A 115 12.34 -16.22 26.93
N MET A 116 12.68 -17.35 26.27
CA MET A 116 12.17 -17.70 24.93
C MET A 116 10.63 -17.72 24.89
N THR A 117 10.00 -18.34 25.89
CA THR A 117 8.54 -18.44 26.00
C THR A 117 7.91 -17.06 26.22
N ALA A 118 8.52 -16.20 27.04
CA ALA A 118 8.02 -14.84 27.24
C ALA A 118 8.12 -13.96 25.99
N LEU A 119 9.17 -14.16 25.17
CA LEU A 119 9.30 -13.47 23.87
C LEU A 119 8.26 -13.96 22.87
N ASP A 120 7.98 -15.26 22.85
CA ASP A 120 6.91 -15.85 22.02
C ASP A 120 5.53 -15.27 22.37
N ASP A 121 5.19 -15.23 23.66
CA ASP A 121 3.97 -14.62 24.17
C ASP A 121 3.86 -13.14 23.74
N GLU A 122 4.97 -12.41 23.77
CA GLU A 122 5.02 -11.01 23.37
C GLU A 122 4.83 -10.82 21.86
N ILE A 123 5.40 -11.70 21.02
CA ILE A 123 5.15 -11.72 19.56
C ILE A 123 3.65 -11.90 19.29
N ASN A 124 3.04 -12.90 19.93
CA ASN A 124 1.60 -13.15 19.82
C ASN A 124 0.76 -11.98 20.33
N ARG A 125 1.17 -11.35 21.44
CA ARG A 125 0.52 -10.15 21.96
C ARG A 125 0.61 -8.99 20.98
N ILE A 126 1.75 -8.76 20.34
CA ILE A 126 1.91 -7.69 19.32
C ILE A 126 1.00 -7.97 18.13
N ALA A 127 0.97 -9.21 17.62
CA ALA A 127 0.11 -9.60 16.51
C ALA A 127 -1.38 -9.37 16.85
N GLU A 128 -1.82 -9.77 18.04
CA GLU A 128 -3.20 -9.64 18.50
C GLU A 128 -3.59 -8.22 18.90
N THR A 129 -2.67 -7.40 19.42
CA THR A 129 -3.00 -6.08 19.95
C THR A 129 -2.89 -4.96 18.92
N THR A 130 -2.04 -5.12 17.90
CA THR A 130 -1.81 -4.11 16.87
C THR A 130 -3.09 -3.86 16.06
N SER A 131 -3.58 -2.62 16.10
CA SER A 131 -4.81 -2.23 15.43
C SER A 131 -4.78 -0.82 14.88
N PHE A 132 -5.54 -0.59 13.82
CA PHE A 132 -5.80 0.74 13.28
C PHE A 132 -7.31 0.94 13.17
N ALA A 133 -7.81 2.01 13.78
CA ALA A 133 -9.25 2.32 13.84
C ALA A 133 -10.13 1.13 14.28
N GLY A 134 -9.64 0.32 15.24
CA GLY A 134 -10.34 -0.85 15.78
C GLY A 134 -10.22 -2.14 14.96
N ARG A 135 -9.55 -2.11 13.78
CA ARG A 135 -9.28 -3.30 12.97
C ARG A 135 -7.90 -3.87 13.33
N ARG A 136 -7.83 -5.16 13.62
CA ARG A 136 -6.56 -5.86 13.85
C ARG A 136 -5.80 -6.00 12.53
N LEU A 137 -4.48 -5.82 12.59
CA LEU A 137 -3.66 -5.77 11.39
C LEU A 137 -2.89 -7.06 11.14
N LEU A 138 -2.38 -7.70 12.20
CA LEU A 138 -1.32 -8.72 12.09
C LEU A 138 -1.72 -10.11 12.61
N ASN A 139 -2.94 -10.32 13.11
CA ASN A 139 -3.40 -11.62 13.61
C ASN A 139 -4.13 -12.48 12.55
N GLY A 140 -3.96 -12.16 11.26
CA GLY A 140 -4.64 -12.85 10.16
C GLY A 140 -6.08 -12.42 9.89
N SER A 141 -6.74 -11.69 10.80
CA SER A 141 -8.14 -11.25 10.60
C SER A 141 -8.31 -10.08 9.61
N PHE A 142 -7.21 -9.37 9.28
CA PHE A 142 -7.25 -8.21 8.37
C PHE A 142 -7.70 -8.59 6.95
N GLY A 143 -7.29 -9.79 6.48
CA GLY A 143 -7.57 -10.29 5.14
C GLY A 143 -7.03 -9.37 4.04
N GLN A 144 -7.84 -9.16 3.00
CA GLN A 144 -7.54 -8.23 1.92
C GLN A 144 -8.45 -7.00 2.02
N SER A 145 -7.87 -5.80 1.98
CA SER A 145 -8.59 -4.54 1.96
C SER A 145 -8.27 -3.74 0.70
N SER A 146 -9.29 -3.28 -0.02
CA SER A 146 -9.11 -2.43 -1.20
C SER A 146 -9.21 -0.95 -0.83
N PHE A 147 -8.19 -0.16 -1.17
CA PHE A 147 -8.19 1.29 -1.01
C PHE A 147 -8.51 1.95 -2.34
N GLN A 148 -9.60 2.71 -2.39
CA GLN A 148 -9.98 3.51 -3.55
C GLN A 148 -9.08 4.75 -3.62
N ILE A 149 -8.10 4.72 -4.52
CA ILE A 149 -7.07 5.76 -4.69
C ILE A 149 -7.24 6.53 -6.00
N GLY A 150 -8.43 6.49 -6.60
CA GLY A 150 -8.77 7.25 -7.79
C GLY A 150 -10.22 7.74 -7.79
N ALA A 151 -10.55 8.59 -8.75
CA ALA A 151 -11.86 9.23 -8.84
C ALA A 151 -12.92 8.36 -9.56
N ALA A 152 -12.50 7.30 -10.25
CA ALA A 152 -13.38 6.40 -10.99
C ALA A 152 -13.46 4.99 -10.37
N SER A 153 -14.56 4.29 -10.64
CA SER A 153 -14.76 2.91 -10.21
C SER A 153 -13.67 2.00 -10.79
N GLY A 154 -13.05 1.17 -9.94
CA GLY A 154 -12.00 0.22 -10.34
C GLY A 154 -10.57 0.75 -10.13
N GLU A 155 -10.40 2.01 -9.74
CA GLU A 155 -9.09 2.59 -9.42
C GLU A 155 -8.68 2.31 -7.95
N ALA A 156 -8.77 1.03 -7.56
CA ALA A 156 -8.46 0.59 -6.21
C ALA A 156 -7.15 -0.20 -6.15
N VAL A 157 -6.42 -0.06 -5.05
CA VAL A 157 -5.23 -0.87 -4.75
C VAL A 157 -5.54 -1.78 -3.57
N SER A 158 -5.31 -3.08 -3.76
CA SER A 158 -5.45 -4.05 -2.69
C SER A 158 -4.22 -4.05 -1.78
N LEU A 159 -4.47 -3.96 -0.47
CA LEU A 159 -3.51 -4.23 0.58
C LEU A 159 -3.89 -5.56 1.25
N SER A 160 -2.91 -6.44 1.38
CA SER A 160 -2.99 -7.65 2.19
C SER A 160 -1.95 -7.57 3.30
N LEU A 161 -2.36 -7.88 4.53
CA LEU A 161 -1.44 -8.03 5.66
C LEU A 161 -1.39 -9.50 6.04
N LYS A 162 -0.17 -10.04 6.16
CA LYS A 162 0.06 -11.43 6.52
C LYS A 162 -0.04 -11.62 8.04
N ASN A 163 -0.30 -12.85 8.48
CA ASN A 163 -0.39 -13.18 9.91
C ASN A 163 1.03 -13.25 10.52
N MET A 164 1.27 -12.53 11.61
CA MET A 164 2.56 -12.45 12.33
C MET A 164 2.53 -13.18 13.68
N ARG A 165 1.50 -13.97 13.96
CA ARG A 165 1.50 -14.84 15.15
C ARG A 165 2.57 -15.92 15.00
N SER A 166 3.20 -16.30 16.11
CA SER A 166 4.30 -17.27 16.12
C SER A 166 3.85 -18.71 15.87
N ASP A 167 2.56 -19.00 16.08
CA ASP A 167 1.91 -20.29 15.84
C ASP A 167 1.42 -20.47 14.39
N THR A 168 1.68 -19.50 13.51
CA THR A 168 1.32 -19.62 12.09
C THR A 168 2.28 -20.56 11.37
N LEU A 169 1.75 -21.34 10.43
CA LEU A 169 2.58 -22.22 9.61
C LEU A 169 3.58 -21.40 8.78
N ASP A 170 3.20 -20.24 8.26
CA ASP A 170 4.04 -19.45 7.36
C ASP A 170 5.42 -19.04 7.95
N MET A 171 5.56 -19.02 9.27
CA MET A 171 6.81 -18.69 9.99
C MET A 171 7.67 -19.92 10.33
N GLY A 172 7.18 -21.13 10.08
CA GLY A 172 7.82 -22.38 10.43
C GLY A 172 8.22 -23.24 9.23
N GLY A 173 8.47 -24.52 9.50
CA GLY A 173 8.84 -25.48 8.46
C GLY A 173 8.86 -26.92 8.93
N PHE A 174 9.21 -27.81 8.01
CA PHE A 174 9.30 -29.25 8.28
C PHE A 174 10.68 -29.61 8.80
N SER A 175 10.70 -30.39 9.88
CA SER A 175 11.91 -30.95 10.46
C SER A 175 11.98 -32.46 10.24
N TYR A 176 13.20 -32.93 10.06
CA TYR A 176 13.54 -34.31 9.79
C TYR A 176 14.69 -34.72 10.71
N LEU A 177 14.59 -35.93 11.24
CA LEU A 177 15.55 -36.48 12.18
C LEU A 177 16.01 -37.85 11.69
N SER A 178 17.31 -38.11 11.77
CA SER A 178 17.85 -39.45 11.53
C SER A 178 17.50 -40.37 12.70
N ALA A 179 16.77 -41.46 12.44
CA ALA A 179 16.44 -42.43 13.49
C ALA A 179 17.69 -43.14 14.04
N ARG A 180 18.76 -43.23 13.24
CA ARG A 180 20.03 -43.79 13.68
C ARG A 180 20.93 -42.72 14.29
N SER A 181 21.26 -42.86 15.57
CA SER A 181 22.36 -42.15 16.20
C SER A 181 23.70 -42.74 15.75
N VAL A 182 24.65 -41.88 15.38
CA VAL A 182 26.02 -42.29 15.03
C VAL A 182 27.01 -41.87 16.13
N ASN A 183 28.08 -42.65 16.29
CA ASN A 183 29.12 -42.35 17.28
C ASN A 183 30.21 -41.45 16.67
N ALA A 184 31.13 -40.96 17.51
CA ALA A 184 32.22 -40.07 17.09
C ALA A 184 33.20 -40.70 16.08
N GLN A 185 33.20 -42.03 15.92
CA GLN A 185 34.02 -42.74 14.94
C GLN A 185 33.32 -42.95 13.60
N TRP A 186 32.03 -42.62 13.48
CA TRP A 186 31.30 -42.73 12.23
C TRP A 186 31.82 -41.71 11.21
N VAL A 187 31.96 -42.19 9.98
CA VAL A 187 32.36 -41.36 8.84
C VAL A 187 31.56 -41.78 7.61
N VAL A 188 31.34 -40.84 6.70
CA VAL A 188 30.72 -41.11 5.41
C VAL A 188 31.54 -42.16 4.65
N SER A 189 30.91 -43.29 4.32
CA SER A 189 31.58 -44.39 3.60
C SER A 189 31.71 -44.09 2.11
N GLN A 190 32.71 -44.65 1.43
CA GLN A 190 32.88 -44.49 -0.03
C GLN A 190 31.71 -45.07 -0.84
N ALA A 191 31.00 -46.06 -0.29
CA ALA A 191 29.91 -46.74 -0.98
C ALA A 191 28.53 -46.09 -0.78
N ARG A 192 28.39 -45.17 0.18
CA ARG A 192 27.11 -44.56 0.59
C ARG A 192 27.28 -43.07 0.81
N ARG A 193 27.49 -42.36 -0.30
CA ARG A 193 27.80 -40.92 -0.32
C ARG A 193 26.66 -40.08 -0.85
N ASP A 194 25.69 -40.72 -1.48
CA ASP A 194 24.55 -40.11 -2.13
C ASP A 194 23.42 -39.89 -1.13
N LEU A 195 22.97 -38.64 -1.05
CA LEU A 195 21.75 -38.21 -0.39
C LEU A 195 20.91 -37.47 -1.44
N THR A 196 19.76 -38.04 -1.79
CA THR A 196 18.80 -37.41 -2.68
C THR A 196 17.56 -37.05 -1.89
N ILE A 197 17.11 -35.81 -2.06
CA ILE A 197 15.96 -35.23 -1.39
C ILE A 197 14.99 -34.79 -2.48
N ASP A 198 13.86 -35.48 -2.58
CA ASP A 198 12.78 -35.14 -3.49
C ASP A 198 11.67 -34.44 -2.70
N TYR A 199 11.24 -33.28 -3.17
CA TYR A 199 10.17 -32.51 -2.55
C TYR A 199 9.29 -31.83 -3.60
N LEU A 200 8.09 -31.44 -3.19
CA LEU A 200 7.18 -30.65 -3.98
C LEU A 200 7.37 -29.19 -3.58
N ASP A 201 7.73 -28.30 -4.51
CA ASP A 201 7.82 -26.87 -4.23
C ASP A 201 6.43 -26.26 -3.95
N ALA A 202 6.40 -25.03 -3.43
CA ALA A 202 5.14 -24.32 -3.15
C ALA A 202 4.26 -24.08 -4.39
N SER A 203 4.81 -24.22 -5.61
CA SER A 203 4.08 -24.12 -6.87
C SER A 203 3.54 -25.47 -7.37
N GLY A 204 3.82 -26.56 -6.66
CA GLY A 204 3.40 -27.90 -7.04
C GLY A 204 4.30 -28.59 -8.06
N ASN A 205 5.55 -28.16 -8.24
CA ASN A 205 6.52 -28.86 -9.08
C ASN A 205 7.46 -29.74 -8.25
N ASN A 206 7.81 -30.91 -8.79
CA ASN A 206 8.81 -31.77 -8.15
C ASN A 206 10.19 -31.15 -8.31
N GLN A 207 10.88 -30.97 -7.20
CA GLN A 207 12.26 -30.56 -7.11
C GLN A 207 13.09 -31.69 -6.51
N GLN A 208 14.35 -31.77 -6.92
CA GLN A 208 15.29 -32.76 -6.44
C GLN A 208 16.60 -32.08 -6.06
N ILE A 209 17.05 -32.33 -4.84
CA ILE A 209 18.36 -31.93 -4.34
C ILE A 209 19.20 -33.19 -4.20
N THR A 210 20.32 -33.26 -4.91
CA THR A 210 21.28 -34.36 -4.77
C THR A 210 22.57 -33.85 -4.14
N VAL A 211 22.88 -34.35 -2.95
CA VAL A 211 24.13 -34.08 -2.23
C VAL A 211 25.03 -35.30 -2.34
N GLN A 212 26.23 -35.11 -2.88
CA GLN A 212 27.29 -36.11 -2.85
C GLN A 212 28.24 -35.82 -1.70
N ALA A 213 27.96 -36.38 -0.52
CA ALA A 213 28.77 -36.23 0.67
C ALA A 213 30.23 -36.64 0.41
N LYS A 214 31.16 -35.95 1.08
CA LYS A 214 32.58 -36.27 0.99
C LYS A 214 32.89 -37.45 1.92
N ALA A 215 33.49 -38.49 1.35
CA ALA A 215 33.86 -39.68 2.12
C ALA A 215 34.94 -39.33 3.16
N GLY A 216 34.79 -39.89 4.36
CA GLY A 216 35.67 -39.61 5.50
C GLY A 216 35.24 -38.45 6.39
N ASP A 217 34.24 -37.66 5.98
CA ASP A 217 33.67 -36.61 6.83
C ASP A 217 32.85 -37.25 7.97
N ASN A 218 32.93 -36.67 9.17
CA ASN A 218 32.07 -37.04 10.31
C ASN A 218 30.67 -36.42 10.17
N ILE A 219 29.78 -36.69 11.13
CA ILE A 219 28.37 -36.26 11.06
C ILE A 219 28.21 -34.73 11.09
N GLU A 220 29.04 -34.03 11.85
CA GLU A 220 29.02 -32.56 11.93
C GLU A 220 29.59 -31.91 10.66
N GLN A 221 30.65 -32.49 10.10
CA GLN A 221 31.20 -32.07 8.81
C GLN A 221 30.21 -32.32 7.67
N LEU A 222 29.49 -33.45 7.70
CA LEU A 222 28.42 -33.73 6.76
C LEU A 222 27.30 -32.68 6.84
N ALA A 223 26.83 -32.34 8.04
CA ALA A 223 25.82 -31.28 8.19
C ALA A 223 26.31 -29.94 7.64
N THR A 224 27.56 -29.58 7.94
CA THR A 224 28.21 -28.37 7.38
C THR A 224 28.31 -28.43 5.85
N TYR A 225 28.63 -29.60 5.30
CA TYR A 225 28.71 -29.81 3.86
C TYR A 225 27.34 -29.65 3.20
N ILE A 226 26.28 -30.22 3.78
CA ILE A 226 24.90 -30.06 3.29
C ILE A 226 24.52 -28.57 3.26
N ASN A 227 24.74 -27.84 4.35
CA ASN A 227 24.48 -26.39 4.42
C ASN A 227 25.26 -25.58 3.36
N GLY A 228 26.45 -26.05 2.98
CA GLY A 228 27.26 -25.42 1.94
C GLY A 228 26.84 -25.76 0.51
N GLN A 229 25.97 -26.75 0.30
CA GLN A 229 25.48 -27.16 -1.03
C GLN A 229 24.05 -26.68 -1.31
N THR A 230 23.29 -26.32 -0.28
CA THR A 230 21.85 -26.01 -0.41
C THR A 230 21.49 -24.74 0.34
N GLU A 231 20.73 -23.84 -0.30
CA GLU A 231 20.18 -22.65 0.36
C GLU A 231 18.79 -22.93 0.98
N SER A 232 18.03 -23.85 0.40
CA SER A 232 16.65 -24.18 0.83
C SER A 232 16.55 -25.16 2.00
N LEU A 233 17.67 -25.71 2.45
CA LEU A 233 17.72 -26.72 3.52
C LEU A 233 18.80 -26.37 4.53
N SER A 234 18.46 -26.47 5.80
CA SER A 234 19.41 -26.38 6.91
C SER A 234 19.64 -27.76 7.52
N ALA A 235 20.87 -28.02 7.95
CA ALA A 235 21.31 -29.25 8.57
C ALA A 235 22.06 -28.97 9.87
N SER A 236 21.80 -29.76 10.90
CA SER A 236 22.42 -29.64 12.22
C SER A 236 22.56 -31.02 12.88
N VAL A 237 23.22 -31.11 14.05
CA VAL A 237 23.47 -32.39 14.73
C VAL A 237 23.19 -32.25 16.22
N ASN A 238 22.36 -33.15 16.77
CA ASN A 238 22.06 -33.12 18.21
C ASN A 238 23.18 -33.75 19.07
N GLU A 239 23.09 -33.65 20.40
CA GLU A 239 24.09 -34.23 21.30
C GLU A 239 24.21 -35.77 21.20
N GLN A 240 23.21 -36.43 20.60
CA GLN A 240 23.17 -37.88 20.43
C GLN A 240 23.81 -38.33 19.11
N GLY A 241 24.34 -37.42 18.31
CA GLY A 241 24.95 -37.73 17.01
C GLY A 241 23.92 -38.09 15.94
N GLN A 242 22.71 -37.54 16.01
CA GLN A 242 21.70 -37.65 14.95
C GLN A 242 21.74 -36.40 14.06
N LEU A 243 21.62 -36.62 12.76
CA LEU A 243 21.45 -35.57 11.77
C LEU A 243 20.02 -35.04 11.83
N GLN A 244 19.90 -33.72 11.96
CA GLN A 244 18.66 -32.97 11.84
C GLN A 244 18.69 -32.20 10.54
N LEU A 245 17.59 -32.22 9.79
CA LEU A 245 17.38 -31.39 8.62
C LEU A 245 16.11 -30.56 8.82
N TYR A 246 16.13 -29.33 8.33
CA TYR A 246 15.01 -28.40 8.40
C TYR A 246 14.83 -27.73 7.04
N MET A 247 13.60 -27.70 6.56
CA MET A 247 13.22 -27.00 5.33
C MET A 247 12.08 -26.01 5.63
N PRO A 248 12.22 -24.73 5.26
CA PRO A 248 11.15 -23.74 5.42
C PRO A 248 9.84 -24.19 4.78
N GLY A 249 8.72 -24.00 5.48
CA GLY A 249 7.40 -24.42 5.00
C GLY A 249 7.00 -23.73 3.69
N GLN A 250 7.38 -22.47 3.52
CA GLN A 250 7.11 -21.70 2.29
C GLN A 250 7.79 -22.24 1.04
N GLU A 251 8.85 -23.04 1.18
CA GLU A 251 9.56 -23.63 0.04
C GLU A 251 8.92 -24.97 -0.39
N THR A 252 7.97 -25.51 0.39
CA THR A 252 7.45 -26.87 0.20
C THR A 252 5.94 -26.95 0.29
N ALA A 253 5.32 -27.73 -0.60
CA ALA A 253 3.90 -28.07 -0.53
C ALA A 253 3.67 -29.47 0.10
N GLY A 254 4.69 -30.11 0.66
CA GLY A 254 4.59 -31.45 1.22
C GLY A 254 5.86 -31.95 1.90
N THR A 255 5.80 -33.19 2.38
CA THR A 255 6.92 -33.85 3.08
C THR A 255 8.02 -34.22 2.10
N LEU A 256 9.27 -34.07 2.54
CA LEU A 256 10.44 -34.51 1.81
C LEU A 256 10.47 -36.04 1.78
N SER A 257 10.89 -36.58 0.66
CA SER A 257 11.28 -37.99 0.55
C SER A 257 12.79 -38.09 0.35
N PHE A 258 13.41 -38.98 1.12
CA PHE A 258 14.85 -39.19 1.11
C PHE A 258 15.18 -40.52 0.41
N SER A 259 16.17 -40.50 -0.45
CA SER A 259 16.71 -41.70 -1.10
C SER A 259 18.23 -41.64 -1.22
N GLY A 260 18.84 -42.77 -1.54
CA GLY A 260 20.29 -42.91 -1.66
C GLY A 260 20.95 -43.59 -0.45
N GLY A 261 22.19 -44.01 -0.62
CA GLY A 261 22.89 -44.84 0.35
C GLY A 261 23.08 -44.17 1.72
N LEU A 262 23.20 -42.84 1.76
CA LEU A 262 23.36 -42.10 3.01
C LEU A 262 22.02 -41.95 3.76
N ALA A 263 20.93 -41.70 3.04
CA ALA A 263 19.58 -41.64 3.59
C ALA A 263 19.17 -42.98 4.22
N ASP A 264 19.44 -44.09 3.52
CA ASP A 264 19.17 -45.45 3.99
C ASP A 264 19.97 -45.79 5.26
N GLU A 265 21.22 -45.32 5.34
CA GLU A 265 22.09 -45.60 6.47
C GLU A 265 21.70 -44.84 7.74
N LEU A 266 21.37 -43.56 7.60
CA LEU A 266 20.98 -42.67 8.70
C LEU A 266 19.50 -42.83 9.07
N GLN A 267 18.69 -43.42 8.20
CA GLN A 267 17.24 -43.59 8.38
C GLN A 267 16.55 -42.25 8.63
N LEU A 268 16.73 -41.31 7.70
CA LEU A 268 16.09 -39.99 7.77
C LEU A 268 14.58 -40.13 7.63
N GLY A 269 13.85 -39.53 8.58
CA GLY A 269 12.40 -39.51 8.59
C GLY A 269 11.86 -38.15 9.03
N LEU A 270 10.57 -37.94 8.77
CA LEU A 270 9.85 -36.75 9.27
C LEU A 270 9.78 -36.79 10.79
N ASP A 271 10.20 -35.70 11.42
CA ASP A 271 10.05 -35.46 12.87
C ASP A 271 8.73 -34.71 13.12
N GLY A 272 8.49 -33.63 12.37
CA GLY A 272 7.25 -32.88 12.45
C GLY A 272 7.26 -31.56 11.70
N TYR A 273 6.36 -30.67 12.11
CA TYR A 273 6.34 -29.27 11.72
C TYR A 273 6.69 -28.43 12.93
N ASP A 274 7.71 -27.58 12.82
CA ASP A 274 8.13 -26.69 13.89
C ASP A 274 7.75 -25.24 13.54
N SER A 275 6.94 -24.61 14.40
CA SER A 275 6.69 -23.18 14.38
C SER A 275 7.56 -22.44 15.40
N VAL A 276 7.50 -21.11 15.43
CA VAL A 276 8.22 -20.31 16.45
C VAL A 276 7.68 -20.59 17.85
N HIS A 277 6.39 -20.91 17.96
CA HIS A 277 5.75 -21.26 19.22
C HIS A 277 6.23 -22.59 19.82
N ASP A 278 6.62 -23.54 18.96
CA ASP A 278 6.99 -24.90 19.37
C ASP A 278 8.49 -25.05 19.72
N LEU A 279 9.22 -23.93 19.78
CA LEU A 279 10.67 -23.94 19.99
C LEU A 279 11.05 -24.38 21.40
N ASP A 280 11.80 -25.48 21.46
CA ASP A 280 12.44 -25.98 22.67
C ASP A 280 13.96 -25.91 22.55
N ILE A 281 14.57 -25.01 23.33
CA ILE A 281 16.01 -24.79 23.40
C ILE A 281 16.64 -25.43 24.66
N THR A 282 15.96 -26.35 25.34
CA THR A 282 16.49 -27.04 26.54
C THR A 282 17.59 -28.06 26.21
N SER A 283 17.78 -28.39 24.94
CA SER A 283 18.86 -29.23 24.41
C SER A 283 19.69 -28.47 23.36
N VAL A 284 20.95 -28.87 23.15
CA VAL A 284 21.79 -28.32 22.08
C VAL A 284 21.20 -28.65 20.71
N GLY A 285 20.64 -29.86 20.53
CA GLY A 285 19.96 -30.23 19.30
C GLY A 285 18.77 -29.33 18.98
N GLY A 286 17.89 -29.11 19.96
CA GLY A 286 16.74 -28.21 19.84
C GLY A 286 17.16 -26.75 19.63
N ALA A 287 18.19 -26.29 20.32
CA ALA A 287 18.74 -24.95 20.15
C ALA A 287 19.31 -24.70 18.75
N GLN A 288 19.97 -25.69 18.14
CA GLN A 288 20.44 -25.58 16.74
C GLN A 288 19.28 -25.56 15.75
N LYS A 289 18.25 -26.41 15.96
CA LYS A 289 17.04 -26.42 15.14
C LYS A 289 16.29 -25.08 15.22
N ALA A 290 16.19 -24.51 16.42
CA ALA A 290 15.55 -23.23 16.67
C ALA A 290 16.16 -22.09 15.85
N VAL A 291 17.49 -22.07 15.64
CA VAL A 291 18.13 -21.06 14.79
C VAL A 291 17.57 -21.09 13.37
N SER A 292 17.41 -22.28 12.76
CA SER A 292 16.88 -22.41 11.39
C SER A 292 15.40 -22.00 11.28
N VAL A 293 14.59 -22.33 12.29
CA VAL A 293 13.19 -21.89 12.37
C VAL A 293 13.10 -20.36 12.52
N LEU A 294 13.92 -19.77 13.40
CA LEU A 294 13.94 -18.33 13.63
C LEU A 294 14.46 -17.55 12.40
N ASP A 295 15.44 -18.09 11.67
CA ASP A 295 15.89 -17.51 10.41
C ASP A 295 14.76 -17.51 9.35
N THR A 296 13.95 -18.57 9.31
CA THR A 296 12.73 -18.62 8.46
C THR A 296 11.71 -17.57 8.85
N ALA A 297 11.42 -17.47 10.15
CA ALA A 297 10.49 -16.48 10.70
C ALA A 297 10.95 -15.04 10.41
N LEU A 298 12.24 -14.75 10.59
CA LEU A 298 12.84 -13.45 10.27
C LEU A 298 12.69 -13.13 8.78
N GLN A 299 13.01 -14.08 7.90
CA GLN A 299 12.87 -13.90 6.46
C GLN A 299 11.40 -13.66 6.06
N TYR A 300 10.45 -14.35 6.68
CA TYR A 300 9.03 -14.13 6.44
C TYR A 300 8.60 -12.70 6.82
N VAL A 301 8.96 -12.23 8.02
CA VAL A 301 8.64 -10.87 8.48
C VAL A 301 9.29 -9.83 7.57
N ASP A 302 10.57 -9.99 7.24
CA ASP A 302 11.31 -9.03 6.41
C ASP A 302 10.80 -9.00 4.96
N SER A 303 10.40 -10.16 4.40
CA SER A 303 9.76 -10.20 3.08
C SER A 303 8.46 -9.39 3.06
N HIS A 304 7.64 -9.50 4.10
CA HIS A 304 6.39 -8.76 4.18
C HIS A 304 6.61 -7.26 4.41
N ARG A 305 7.62 -6.88 5.21
CA ARG A 305 8.04 -5.48 5.37
C ARG A 305 8.49 -4.87 4.04
N ALA A 306 9.25 -5.62 3.23
CA ALA A 306 9.66 -5.18 1.91
C ALA A 306 8.46 -4.97 0.96
N GLU A 307 7.47 -5.88 0.97
CA GLU A 307 6.20 -5.72 0.24
C GLU A 307 5.46 -4.45 0.66
N LEU A 308 5.35 -4.18 1.97
CA LEU A 308 4.71 -2.96 2.48
C LEU A 308 5.48 -1.70 2.08
N GLY A 309 6.81 -1.71 2.14
CA GLY A 309 7.63 -0.57 1.69
C GLY A 309 7.42 -0.26 0.21
N ALA A 310 7.31 -1.29 -0.64
CA ALA A 310 6.98 -1.11 -2.06
C ALA A 310 5.58 -0.54 -2.27
N LEU A 311 4.59 -1.01 -1.49
CA LEU A 311 3.23 -0.46 -1.52
C LEU A 311 3.20 1.00 -1.04
N GLN A 312 3.91 1.36 0.03
CA GLN A 312 4.02 2.76 0.48
C GLN A 312 4.56 3.66 -0.64
N ASN A 313 5.62 3.23 -1.35
CA ASN A 313 6.15 3.98 -2.50
C ASN A 313 5.11 4.13 -3.62
N ARG A 314 4.38 3.04 -3.92
CA ARG A 314 3.32 3.07 -4.94
C ARG A 314 2.20 4.04 -4.56
N PHE A 315 1.78 4.08 -3.29
CA PHE A 315 0.79 5.03 -2.80
C PHE A 315 1.30 6.46 -2.87
N SER A 316 2.56 6.74 -2.50
CA SER A 316 3.19 8.06 -2.63
C SER A 316 3.24 8.54 -4.09
N HIS A 317 3.60 7.66 -5.03
CA HIS A 317 3.56 7.99 -6.46
C HIS A 317 2.13 8.23 -6.97
N ALA A 318 1.16 7.45 -6.49
CA ALA A 318 -0.24 7.67 -6.83
C ALA A 318 -0.72 9.03 -6.32
N ILE A 319 -0.43 9.39 -5.06
CA ILE A 319 -0.78 10.70 -4.48
C ILE A 319 -0.22 11.84 -5.34
N ASN A 320 1.07 11.81 -5.66
CA ASN A 320 1.69 12.84 -6.51
C ASN A 320 1.01 12.95 -7.89
N ASN A 321 0.61 11.82 -8.49
CA ASN A 321 -0.13 11.83 -9.75
C ASN A 321 -1.56 12.39 -9.61
N LEU A 322 -2.27 12.07 -8.52
CA LEU A 322 -3.59 12.61 -8.22
C LEU A 322 -3.54 14.11 -7.98
N GLU A 323 -2.54 14.61 -7.25
CA GLU A 323 -2.33 16.03 -6.98
C GLU A 323 -2.03 16.80 -8.27
N ASN A 324 -1.13 16.28 -9.12
CA ASN A 324 -0.87 16.86 -10.44
C ASN A 324 -2.12 16.89 -11.32
N THR A 325 -2.92 15.82 -11.28
CA THR A 325 -4.18 15.76 -12.03
C THR A 325 -5.18 16.77 -11.46
N HIS A 326 -5.27 16.87 -10.13
CA HIS A 326 -6.14 17.80 -9.44
C HIS A 326 -5.78 19.25 -9.81
N GLU A 327 -4.51 19.62 -9.81
CA GLU A 327 -4.05 20.96 -10.23
C GLU A 327 -4.46 21.27 -11.68
N ASN A 328 -4.22 20.34 -12.61
CA ASN A 328 -4.61 20.51 -14.01
C ASN A 328 -6.13 20.64 -14.22
N LEU A 329 -6.92 19.91 -13.43
CA LEU A 329 -8.38 20.02 -13.43
C LEU A 329 -8.84 21.34 -12.80
N ALA A 330 -8.20 21.79 -11.73
CA ALA A 330 -8.46 23.08 -11.11
C ALA A 330 -8.19 24.21 -12.09
N ASP A 331 -7.05 24.18 -12.79
CA ASP A 331 -6.70 25.12 -13.84
C ASP A 331 -7.72 25.15 -14.99
N SER A 332 -8.17 23.97 -15.41
CA SER A 332 -9.19 23.85 -16.45
C SER A 332 -10.55 24.37 -15.96
N HIS A 333 -10.91 24.10 -14.70
CA HIS A 333 -12.11 24.61 -14.08
C HIS A 333 -12.08 26.14 -13.99
N ARG A 334 -10.96 26.73 -13.55
CA ARG A 334 -10.74 28.18 -13.49
C ARG A 334 -10.87 28.84 -14.86
N ARG A 335 -10.22 28.31 -15.90
CA ARG A 335 -10.32 28.85 -17.28
C ARG A 335 -11.76 28.89 -17.82
N ILE A 336 -12.60 27.94 -17.42
CA ILE A 336 -13.99 27.85 -17.89
C ILE A 336 -14.91 28.71 -17.03
N LYS A 337 -14.75 28.67 -15.70
CA LYS A 337 -15.70 29.26 -14.77
C LYS A 337 -15.34 30.66 -14.31
N ASP A 338 -14.06 30.98 -14.14
CA ASP A 338 -13.64 32.22 -13.49
C ASP A 338 -13.75 33.43 -14.42
N THR A 339 -13.98 34.60 -13.81
CA THR A 339 -14.03 35.89 -14.50
C THR A 339 -12.63 36.49 -14.57
N ASP A 340 -12.22 36.94 -15.76
CA ASP A 340 -11.10 37.86 -15.91
C ASP A 340 -11.55 39.26 -15.46
N TYR A 341 -11.11 39.65 -14.26
CA TYR A 341 -11.47 40.92 -13.64
C TYR A 341 -11.09 42.14 -14.50
N ALA A 342 -9.94 42.13 -15.16
CA ALA A 342 -9.49 43.27 -15.97
C ALA A 342 -10.41 43.45 -17.19
N LYS A 343 -10.75 42.34 -17.84
CA LYS A 343 -11.66 42.34 -18.99
C LYS A 343 -13.09 42.73 -18.58
N GLU A 344 -13.60 42.16 -17.50
CA GLU A 344 -14.98 42.40 -17.06
C GLU A 344 -15.16 43.82 -16.48
N THR A 345 -14.16 44.37 -15.79
CA THR A 345 -14.16 45.78 -15.35
C THR A 345 -14.19 46.73 -16.56
N THR A 346 -13.39 46.46 -17.59
CA THR A 346 -13.43 47.26 -18.83
C THR A 346 -14.81 47.22 -19.47
N GLN A 347 -15.43 46.04 -19.50
CA GLN A 347 -16.77 45.86 -20.04
C GLN A 347 -17.83 46.56 -19.19
N MET A 348 -17.75 46.49 -17.87
CA MET A 348 -18.61 47.18 -16.91
C MET A 348 -18.56 48.69 -17.13
N LEU A 349 -17.35 49.27 -17.19
CA LEU A 349 -17.15 50.70 -17.45
C LEU A 349 -17.75 51.12 -18.80
N LYS A 350 -17.55 50.30 -19.85
CA LYS A 350 -18.19 50.53 -21.15
C LYS A 350 -19.72 50.53 -21.06
N GLN A 351 -20.32 49.58 -20.34
CA GLN A 351 -21.78 49.55 -20.16
C GLN A 351 -22.30 50.72 -19.34
N GLN A 352 -21.56 51.14 -18.31
CA GLN A 352 -21.89 52.31 -17.48
C GLN A 352 -21.87 53.60 -18.30
N ILE A 353 -20.85 53.80 -19.15
CA ILE A 353 -20.78 54.94 -20.08
C ILE A 353 -21.94 54.88 -21.08
N LEU A 354 -22.21 53.71 -21.68
CA LEU A 354 -23.33 53.53 -22.61
C LEU A 354 -24.69 53.79 -21.96
N GLN A 355 -24.88 53.42 -20.70
CA GLN A 355 -26.09 53.71 -19.94
C GLN A 355 -26.27 55.22 -19.74
N GLN A 356 -25.21 55.93 -19.33
CA GLN A 356 -25.23 57.39 -19.16
C GLN A 356 -25.50 58.11 -20.48
N VAL A 357 -24.81 57.71 -21.56
CA VAL A 357 -24.98 58.28 -22.90
C VAL A 357 -26.38 58.00 -23.45
N SER A 358 -26.89 56.78 -23.31
CA SER A 358 -28.23 56.40 -23.79
C SER A 358 -29.33 57.13 -23.01
N ALA A 359 -29.16 57.35 -21.70
CA ALA A 359 -30.09 58.16 -20.91
C ALA A 359 -30.12 59.62 -21.39
N SER A 360 -28.95 60.21 -21.69
CA SER A 360 -28.84 61.57 -22.25
C SER A 360 -29.47 61.68 -23.65
N ILE A 361 -29.15 60.75 -24.55
CA ILE A 361 -29.72 60.71 -25.90
C ILE A 361 -31.23 60.43 -25.86
N LEU A 362 -31.72 59.60 -24.92
CA LEU A 362 -33.15 59.35 -24.74
C LEU A 362 -33.88 60.62 -24.31
N ALA A 363 -33.28 61.38 -23.39
CA ALA A 363 -33.81 62.69 -22.98
C ALA A 363 -33.85 63.67 -24.15
N GLN A 364 -32.85 63.66 -25.05
CA GLN A 364 -32.82 64.50 -26.25
C GLN A 364 -33.82 64.02 -27.32
N ALA A 365 -33.91 62.72 -27.58
CA ALA A 365 -34.83 62.12 -28.54
C ALA A 365 -36.30 62.33 -28.14
N LYS A 366 -36.60 62.39 -26.84
CA LYS A 366 -37.94 62.75 -26.33
C LYS A 366 -38.30 64.23 -26.56
N LYS A 367 -37.33 65.12 -26.74
CA LYS A 367 -37.56 66.56 -27.00
C LYS A 367 -37.79 66.89 -28.48
N GLN A 368 -37.32 66.06 -29.41
CA GLN A 368 -37.46 66.30 -30.86
C GLN A 368 -38.92 66.39 -31.37
N PRO A 369 -39.86 65.53 -30.95
CA PRO A 369 -41.27 65.65 -31.36
C PRO A 369 -41.92 66.93 -30.86
N ASN A 370 -41.58 67.36 -29.64
CA ASN A 370 -42.10 68.61 -29.06
C ASN A 370 -41.61 69.84 -29.83
N LEU A 371 -40.33 69.85 -30.24
CA LEU A 371 -39.76 70.90 -31.10
C LEU A 371 -40.43 70.94 -32.49
N ALA A 372 -40.73 69.78 -33.08
CA ALA A 372 -41.44 69.70 -34.35
C ALA A 372 -42.91 70.14 -34.24
N LEU A 373 -43.60 69.79 -33.15
CA LEU A 373 -44.96 70.26 -32.85
C LEU A 373 -45.01 71.78 -32.64
N THR A 374 -44.00 72.39 -31.99
CA THR A 374 -43.92 73.85 -31.84
C THR A 374 -43.60 74.58 -33.16
N LEU A 375 -42.95 73.91 -34.12
CA LEU A 375 -42.64 74.46 -35.45
C LEU A 375 -43.75 74.24 -36.49
N LEU A 376 -44.71 73.34 -36.23
CA LEU A 376 -45.88 73.07 -37.08
C LEU A 376 -47.14 73.81 -36.59
N ASN A 377 -47.19 74.17 -35.31
CA ASN A 377 -48.30 74.91 -34.68
C ASN A 377 -48.01 76.42 -34.51
N GLY A 378 -46.89 76.91 -35.03
CA GLY A 378 -46.57 78.33 -35.18
C GLY A 378 -46.33 78.62 -36.65
#